data_AF-A0A0C3HNX4-F1
#
_entry.id   AF-A0A0C3HNX4-F1
#
_cell.length_a   1.000
_cell.length_b   1.000
_cell.length_c   1.000
_cell.angle_alpha   90.00
_cell.angle_beta   90.00
_cell.angle_gamma   90.00
#
_symmetry.space_group_name_H-M   'P 1'
#
loop_
_entity.id
_entity.type
_entity.pdbx_description
1 polymer ?
#
loop_
_entity_poly.entity_id
_entity_poly.type
_entity_poly.pdbx_seq_one_letter_code
_entity_poly.pdbx_strand_id
1 'polypeptide(L)' 'MSDVNKIEGNEKRSLEWKSFFFITVVLFPILSVGFVGGYGFIVWMLQVFFFGPPGAHGM' A
#
# COMPACT_ATOMS: atom_id res chain seq x y z
N MET A 1 30.83 -22.12 22.71
CA MET A 1 29.67 -21.34 23.21
C MET A 1 29.51 -20.00 22.48
N SER A 2 30.46 -19.60 21.62
CA SER A 2 30.45 -18.37 20.81
C SER A 2 29.62 -18.48 19.52
N ASP A 3 29.43 -19.68 19.00
CA ASP A 3 28.74 -19.93 17.73
C ASP A 3 27.25 -19.64 17.81
N VAL A 4 26.59 -19.98 18.93
CA VAL A 4 25.15 -19.75 19.14
C VAL A 4 24.79 -18.25 19.06
N ASN A 5 25.60 -17.39 19.65
CA ASN A 5 25.36 -15.94 19.65
C ASN A 5 25.52 -15.31 18.24
N LYS A 6 26.40 -15.88 17.41
CA LYS A 6 26.62 -15.44 16.03
C LYS A 6 25.45 -15.81 15.09
N ILE A 7 24.79 -16.96 15.33
CA ILE A 7 23.60 -17.36 14.58
C ILE A 7 22.42 -16.41 14.89
N GLU A 8 22.17 -16.12 16.17
CA GLU A 8 21.09 -15.19 16.57
C GLU A 8 21.26 -13.78 15.98
N GLY A 9 22.49 -13.27 15.94
CA GLY A 9 22.78 -11.94 15.38
C GLY A 9 22.62 -11.86 13.86
N ASN A 10 22.93 -12.93 13.12
CA ASN A 10 22.77 -12.97 11.66
C ASN A 10 21.29 -13.11 11.26
N GLU A 11 20.54 -13.94 11.98
CA GLU A 11 19.12 -14.17 11.70
C GLU A 11 18.28 -12.92 11.98
N LYS A 12 18.49 -12.24 13.11
CA LYS A 12 17.77 -10.99 13.43
C LYS A 12 17.92 -9.94 12.32
N ARG A 13 19.14 -9.69 11.84
CA ARG A 13 19.41 -8.71 10.78
C ARG A 13 18.74 -9.07 9.44
N SER A 14 18.68 -10.35 9.11
CA SER A 14 18.02 -10.83 7.88
C SER A 14 16.48 -10.67 7.96
N LEU A 15 15.92 -10.85 9.15
CA LEU A 15 14.47 -10.77 9.38
C LEU A 15 13.96 -9.33 9.35
N GLU A 16 14.76 -8.39 9.87
CA GLU A 16 14.48 -6.95 9.78
C GLU A 16 14.42 -6.49 8.32
N TRP A 17 15.42 -6.87 7.51
CA TRP A 17 15.49 -6.49 6.10
C TRP A 17 14.31 -7.04 5.27
N LYS A 18 13.88 -8.29 5.55
CA LYS A 18 12.69 -8.89 4.94
C LYS A 18 11.41 -8.16 5.32
N SER A 19 11.28 -7.72 6.56
CA SER A 19 10.12 -6.96 7.04
C SER A 19 10.04 -5.59 6.38
N PHE A 20 11.17 -4.89 6.26
CA PHE A 20 11.27 -3.62 5.53
C PHE A 20 10.86 -3.77 4.06
N PHE A 21 11.43 -4.75 3.36
CA PHE A 21 11.10 -5.00 1.96
C PHE A 21 9.62 -5.35 1.76
N PHE A 22 9.06 -6.19 2.63
CA PHE A 22 7.63 -6.55 2.58
C PHE A 22 6.74 -5.33 2.75
N ILE A 23 7.03 -4.46 3.72
CA ILE A 23 6.27 -3.23 3.94
C ILE A 23 6.35 -2.32 2.72
N THR A 24 7.55 -2.05 2.20
CA THR A 24 7.72 -1.13 1.07
C THR A 24 7.14 -1.66 -0.24
N VAL A 25 7.25 -2.96 -0.52
CA VAL A 25 6.82 -3.54 -1.81
C VAL A 25 5.39 -4.08 -1.79
N VAL A 26 4.84 -4.39 -0.61
CA VAL A 26 3.49 -4.96 -0.50
C VAL A 26 2.56 -3.99 0.22
N LEU A 27 2.91 -3.57 1.44
CA LEU A 27 2.01 -2.75 2.27
C LEU A 27 1.72 -1.40 1.60
N PHE A 28 2.77 -0.67 1.22
CA PHE A 28 2.63 0.66 0.60
C PHE A 28 1.88 0.64 -0.74
N PRO A 29 2.15 -0.29 -1.68
CA PRO A 29 1.40 -0.37 -2.93
C PRO A 29 -0.06 -0.74 -2.74
N ILE A 30 -0.37 -1.69 -1.85
CA ILE A 30 -1.78 -2.05 -1.55
C ILE A 30 -2.50 -0.85 -0.93
N LEU A 31 -1.86 -0.15 0.01
CA LEU A 31 -2.38 1.10 0.58
C LEU A 31 -2.61 2.15 -0.52
N SER A 32 -1.65 2.34 -1.43
CA SER A 32 -1.76 3.31 -2.52
C SER A 32 -2.95 3.02 -3.43
N VAL A 33 -3.13 1.77 -3.85
CA VAL A 33 -4.27 1.36 -4.68
C VAL A 33 -5.58 1.51 -3.93
N GLY A 34 -5.64 1.14 -2.65
CA GLY A 34 -6.82 1.30 -1.81
C GLY A 34 -7.22 2.77 -1.64
N PHE A 35 -6.24 3.65 -1.40
CA PHE A 35 -6.49 5.08 -1.25
C PHE A 35 -6.87 5.76 -2.57
N VAL A 36 -6.07 5.58 -3.63
CA VAL A 36 -6.32 6.24 -4.93
C VAL A 36 -7.55 5.66 -5.60
N GLY A 37 -7.68 4.33 -5.61
CA GLY A 37 -8.85 3.63 -6.14
C GLY A 37 -10.11 3.92 -5.32
N GLY A 38 -10.02 3.89 -3.99
CA GLY A 38 -11.15 4.25 -3.11
C GLY A 38 -11.59 5.69 -3.28
N TYR A 39 -10.65 6.64 -3.33
CA TYR A 39 -10.97 8.05 -3.57
C TYR A 39 -11.58 8.27 -4.96
N GLY A 40 -10.98 7.71 -6.01
CA GLY A 40 -11.51 7.77 -7.37
C GLY A 40 -12.90 7.13 -7.48
N PHE A 41 -13.13 6.02 -6.78
CA PHE A 41 -14.43 5.36 -6.71
C PHE A 41 -15.47 6.21 -5.98
N ILE A 42 -15.11 6.85 -4.86
CA ILE A 42 -15.99 7.79 -4.15
C ILE A 42 -16.36 8.96 -5.06
N VAL A 43 -15.39 9.57 -5.73
CA VAL A 43 -15.63 10.66 -6.67
C VAL A 43 -16.55 10.21 -7.81
N TRP A 44 -16.29 9.04 -8.40
CA TRP A 44 -17.14 8.45 -9.42
C TRP A 44 -18.56 8.18 -8.93
N MET A 45 -18.73 7.61 -7.73
CA MET A 45 -20.03 7.41 -7.11
C MET A 45 -20.75 8.74 -6.91
N LEU A 46 -20.07 9.76 -6.35
CA LEU A 46 -20.65 11.08 -6.16
C LEU A 46 -21.10 11.69 -7.50
N GLN A 47 -20.32 11.50 -8.58
CA GLN A 47 -20.68 11.90 -9.93
C GLN A 47 -21.97 11.19 -10.40
N VAL A 48 -22.02 9.86 -10.28
CA VAL A 48 -23.18 9.06 -10.72
C VAL A 48 -24.46 9.39 -9.95
N PHE A 49 -24.38 9.62 -8.64
CA PHE A 49 -25.56 9.75 -7.78
C PHE A 49 -26.01 11.20 -7.51
N PHE A 50 -25.10 12.17 -7.47
CA PHE A 50 -25.41 13.55 -7.05
C PHE A 50 -25.09 14.61 -8.10
N PHE A 51 -23.99 14.46 -8.85
CA PHE A 51 -23.47 15.54 -9.70
C PHE A 51 -23.71 15.34 -11.21
N GLY A 52 -24.40 14.28 -11.61
CA GLY A 52 -24.66 13.96 -13.01
C GLY A 52 -23.44 13.36 -13.73
N PRO A 53 -23.63 12.75 -14.90
CA PRO A 53 -22.64 11.89 -15.54
C PRO A 53 -21.25 12.56 -15.68
N PRO A 54 -20.16 11.87 -15.32
CA PRO A 54 -18.82 12.40 -15.48
C PRO A 54 -18.53 12.68 -16.95
N GLY A 55 -18.44 13.96 -17.33
CA GLY A 55 -18.08 14.40 -18.69
C GLY A 55 -18.97 15.49 -19.32
N ALA A 56 -20.08 15.89 -18.70
CA ALA A 56 -21.03 16.83 -19.30
C ALA A 56 -20.74 18.34 -19.03
N HIS A 57 -19.53 18.71 -18.63
CA HIS A 57 -19.12 20.12 -18.50
C HIS A 57 -18.23 20.51 -19.69
N GLY A 58 -18.86 20.70 -20.85
CA GLY A 58 -18.16 20.95 -22.12
C GLY A 58 -19.07 21.25 -23.33
N MET A 59 -20.31 21.68 -23.10
CA MET A 59 -21.15 22.37 -24.10
C MET A 59 -21.73 23.61 -23.47
#